data_AF-A0A3B4AW53-F1
#
_entry.id   AF-A0A3B4AW53-F1
#
_cell.length_a   1.000
_cell.length_b   1.000
_cell.length_c   1.000
_cell.angle_alpha   90.00
_cell.angle_beta   90.00
_cell.angle_gamma   90.00
#
_symmetry.space_group_name_H-M   'P 1'
#
loop_
_entity.id
_entity.type
_entity.pdbx_description
1 polymer ?
#
loop_
_entity_poly.entity_id
_entity_poly.type
_entity_poly.pdbx_seq_one_letter_code
_entity_poly.pdbx_strand_id
1 'polypeptide(L)'
;MSAEVENGPPVQTDTTSPSSTTPPTTPTTPSKAPFKKEKKKVPEKTDEYLLARFQGDGVRYKAKLIGIDDVPEARGDKMCQDSMMKLKGIAVAARSQGKHKQRIWVNISMAGMKIIDEKSGVCFIH
;
A
#
# COMPACT_ATOMS: atom_id res chain seq x y z
N MET A 1 -3.87 -66.01 29.39
CA MET A 1 -3.67 -64.84 30.28
C MET A 1 -4.19 -63.62 29.53
N SER A 2 -5.10 -62.91 30.17
CA SER A 2 -6.01 -61.88 29.63
C SER A 2 -5.39 -60.48 29.50
N ALA A 3 -5.97 -59.66 28.60
CA ALA A 3 -6.27 -58.21 28.69
C ALA A 3 -6.36 -57.63 27.24
N GLU A 4 -7.54 -57.68 26.58
CA GLU A 4 -8.58 -56.61 26.44
C GLU A 4 -8.14 -55.41 25.54
N VAL A 5 -8.65 -55.21 24.30
CA VAL A 5 -10.01 -54.76 23.84
C VAL A 5 -10.20 -53.25 24.15
N GLU A 6 -10.61 -52.30 23.29
CA GLU A 6 -11.14 -52.29 21.91
C GLU A 6 -11.47 -50.83 21.45
N ASN A 7 -11.60 -50.66 20.12
CA ASN A 7 -12.37 -49.71 19.28
C ASN A 7 -12.48 -48.19 19.55
N GLY A 8 -12.36 -47.46 18.44
CA GLY A 8 -13.51 -46.69 17.92
C GLY A 8 -13.19 -45.33 17.27
N PRO A 9 -13.89 -44.91 16.19
CA PRO A 9 -13.35 -44.02 15.14
C PRO A 9 -13.91 -42.55 15.18
N PRO A 10 -13.59 -41.65 14.21
CA PRO A 10 -13.52 -40.18 14.40
C PRO A 10 -14.78 -39.42 13.90
N VAL A 11 -14.90 -38.10 14.20
CA VAL A 11 -15.50 -37.03 13.34
C VAL A 11 -15.54 -35.62 14.01
N GLN A 12 -15.00 -34.64 13.27
CA GLN A 12 -15.27 -33.21 12.99
C GLN A 12 -16.06 -32.22 13.90
N THR A 13 -15.68 -30.92 13.73
CA THR A 13 -16.45 -29.65 13.59
C THR A 13 -16.35 -28.51 14.64
N ASP A 14 -16.11 -27.31 14.09
CA ASP A 14 -16.63 -25.96 14.40
C ASP A 14 -16.11 -25.02 15.53
N THR A 15 -15.53 -23.89 15.07
CA THR A 15 -16.00 -22.49 15.13
C THR A 15 -16.34 -21.77 16.47
N THR A 16 -15.68 -20.61 16.67
CA THR A 16 -16.09 -19.36 17.42
C THR A 16 -15.78 -19.16 18.93
N SER A 17 -15.15 -18.01 19.24
CA SER A 17 -14.92 -17.36 20.57
C SER A 17 -16.22 -16.86 21.25
N PRO A 18 -16.31 -16.52 22.58
CA PRO A 18 -15.86 -15.21 23.16
C PRO A 18 -15.59 -15.17 24.71
N SER A 19 -15.41 -13.94 25.28
CA SER A 19 -15.51 -13.48 26.72
C SER A 19 -14.22 -13.40 27.57
N SER A 20 -13.67 -12.21 27.92
CA SER A 20 -13.95 -11.25 29.04
C SER A 20 -13.80 -11.82 30.48
N THR A 21 -13.08 -11.22 31.46
CA THR A 21 -13.49 -10.04 32.29
C THR A 21 -12.41 -9.65 33.38
N THR A 22 -12.01 -8.34 33.41
CA THR A 22 -11.62 -7.37 34.51
C THR A 22 -10.39 -7.57 35.48
N PRO A 23 -10.00 -6.56 36.33
CA PRO A 23 -9.31 -5.27 36.08
C PRO A 23 -8.08 -5.03 37.03
N PRO A 24 -7.36 -3.87 37.02
CA PRO A 24 -7.64 -2.88 38.09
C PRO A 24 -7.31 -1.37 37.84
N THR A 25 -8.04 -0.53 38.59
CA THR A 25 -7.73 0.78 39.23
C THR A 25 -7.28 2.03 38.45
N THR A 26 -8.14 3.05 38.51
CA THR A 26 -7.86 4.50 38.38
C THR A 26 -7.24 5.09 39.65
N PRO A 27 -6.59 6.28 39.59
CA PRO A 27 -7.29 7.48 40.08
C PRO A 27 -7.10 8.79 39.26
N THR A 28 -8.23 9.47 39.09
CA THR A 28 -8.51 10.92 39.26
C THR A 28 -7.88 12.00 38.35
N THR A 29 -8.79 12.73 37.69
CA THR A 29 -8.64 13.98 36.91
C THR A 29 -8.37 15.22 37.78
N PRO A 30 -7.89 16.34 37.18
CA PRO A 30 -8.84 17.44 36.92
C PRO A 30 -8.68 18.10 35.54
N SER A 31 -9.77 18.76 35.16
CA SER A 31 -10.15 19.36 33.88
C SER A 31 -9.37 20.60 33.44
N LYS A 32 -9.11 20.76 32.13
CA LYS A 32 -9.48 21.96 31.34
C LYS A 32 -9.02 21.91 29.87
N ALA A 33 -9.93 22.41 29.04
CA ALA A 33 -9.79 23.01 27.71
C ALA A 33 -9.73 22.08 26.47
N PRO A 34 -10.68 22.24 25.52
CA PRO A 34 -10.63 21.58 24.22
C PRO A 34 -9.58 22.28 23.36
N PHE A 35 -8.53 21.56 22.97
CA PHE A 35 -7.65 22.02 21.90
C PHE A 35 -8.42 21.97 20.57
N LYS A 36 -9.15 23.06 20.29
CA LYS A 36 -9.46 23.51 18.93
C LYS A 36 -8.12 23.78 18.24
N LYS A 37 -7.48 22.74 17.71
CA LYS A 37 -6.33 22.89 16.84
C LYS A 37 -6.85 23.10 15.43
N GLU A 38 -7.16 24.37 15.18
CA GLU A 38 -6.97 25.09 13.94
C GLU A 38 -6.86 24.20 12.69
N LYS A 39 -7.92 24.21 11.87
CA LYS A 39 -7.83 23.87 10.45
C LYS A 39 -6.71 24.74 9.87
N LYS A 40 -5.48 24.19 9.81
CA LYS A 40 -4.49 24.63 8.85
C LYS A 40 -5.19 24.54 7.50
N LYS A 41 -5.48 25.69 6.89
CA LYS A 41 -5.92 25.78 5.50
C LYS A 41 -4.90 24.98 4.70
N VAL A 42 -5.28 23.76 4.33
CA VAL A 42 -4.70 23.07 3.18
C VAL A 42 -4.76 24.13 2.08
N PRO A 43 -3.64 24.53 1.45
CA PRO A 43 -3.69 25.46 0.34
C PRO A 43 -4.71 24.88 -0.62
N GLU A 44 -5.82 25.60 -0.74
CA GLU A 44 -7.03 25.12 -1.39
C GLU A 44 -6.58 24.78 -2.80
N LYS A 45 -6.61 23.48 -3.13
CA LYS A 45 -6.40 22.99 -4.48
C LYS A 45 -7.64 23.41 -5.27
N THR A 46 -7.80 24.71 -5.47
CA THR A 46 -8.83 25.26 -6.33
C THR A 46 -8.64 24.65 -7.71
N ASP A 47 -9.75 24.37 -8.39
CA ASP A 47 -9.70 23.73 -9.70
C ASP A 47 -8.84 24.52 -10.68
N GLU A 48 -8.83 25.85 -10.57
CA GLU A 48 -7.98 26.73 -11.37
C GLU A 48 -6.48 26.48 -11.14
N TYR A 49 -6.05 26.25 -9.90
CA TYR A 49 -4.66 25.90 -9.59
C TYR A 49 -4.29 24.51 -10.13
N LEU A 50 -5.19 23.53 -9.98
CA LEU A 50 -4.97 22.18 -10.49
C LEU A 50 -4.89 22.18 -12.02
N LEU A 51 -5.76 22.95 -12.66
CA LEU A 51 -5.81 23.09 -14.10
C LEU A 51 -4.52 23.74 -14.60
N ALA A 52 -4.09 24.87 -14.01
CA ALA A 52 -2.81 25.50 -14.37
C ALA A 52 -1.60 24.58 -14.13
N ARG A 53 -1.64 23.72 -13.10
CA ARG A 53 -0.54 22.80 -12.74
C ARG A 53 -0.46 21.58 -13.66
N PHE A 54 -1.60 21.06 -14.11
CA PHE A 54 -1.67 19.80 -14.86
C PHE A 54 -2.00 19.99 -16.35
N GLN A 55 -2.35 21.19 -16.79
CA GLN A 55 -2.47 21.51 -18.22
C GLN A 55 -1.11 21.45 -18.93
N GLY A 56 -1.14 21.12 -20.22
CA GLY A 56 0.05 21.00 -21.05
C GLY A 56 0.97 19.88 -20.57
N ASP A 57 2.23 20.22 -20.30
CA ASP A 57 3.27 19.28 -19.88
C ASP A 57 3.10 18.77 -18.44
N GLY A 58 2.20 19.37 -17.65
CA GLY A 58 1.93 18.95 -16.27
C GLY A 58 3.17 18.99 -15.36
N VAL A 59 3.30 17.99 -14.49
CA VAL A 59 4.36 17.92 -13.48
C VAL A 59 5.20 16.65 -13.65
N ARG A 60 6.52 16.84 -13.69
CA ARG A 60 7.50 15.75 -13.79
C ARG A 60 8.20 15.49 -12.46
N TYR A 61 8.26 14.23 -12.05
CA TYR A 61 8.93 13.78 -10.84
C TYR A 61 10.06 12.79 -11.17
N LYS A 62 11.25 13.00 -10.61
CA LYS A 62 12.34 12.01 -10.69
C LYS A 62 12.00 10.81 -9.81
N ALA A 63 12.00 9.62 -10.39
CA ALA A 63 11.68 8.38 -9.70
C ALA A 63 12.55 7.21 -10.20
N LYS A 64 12.32 6.02 -9.65
CA LYS A 64 12.95 4.78 -10.09
C LYS A 64 11.88 3.72 -10.31
N LEU A 65 11.92 3.04 -11.45
CA LEU A 65 11.00 1.95 -11.77
C LEU A 65 11.42 0.69 -10.99
N ILE A 66 10.50 0.13 -10.21
CA ILE A 66 10.72 -1.13 -9.47
C ILE A 66 10.48 -2.32 -10.40
N GLY A 67 9.35 -2.30 -11.10
CA GLY A 67 8.96 -3.28 -12.10
C GLY A 67 7.49 -3.07 -12.51
N ILE A 68 7.01 -3.92 -13.41
CA ILE A 68 5.63 -3.96 -13.90
C ILE A 68 5.13 -5.38 -13.60
N ASP A 69 3.92 -5.49 -13.06
CA ASP A 69 3.29 -6.77 -12.75
C ASP A 69 1.87 -6.75 -13.31
N ASP A 70 1.46 -7.86 -13.92
CA ASP A 70 0.11 -8.04 -14.42
C ASP A 70 -0.78 -8.50 -13.28
N VAL A 71 -1.89 -7.80 -13.09
CA VAL A 71 -2.81 -8.02 -11.98
C VAL A 71 -4.17 -8.52 -12.48
N PRO A 72 -4.84 -9.42 -11.74
CA PRO A 72 -6.08 -10.05 -12.20
C PRO A 72 -7.30 -9.14 -12.15
N GLU A 73 -7.36 -8.16 -11.23
CA GLU A 73 -8.48 -7.23 -11.14
C GLU A 73 -8.00 -5.77 -11.18
N ALA A 74 -8.88 -4.87 -11.61
CA ALA A 74 -8.56 -3.45 -11.76
C ALA A 74 -8.41 -2.69 -10.43
N ARG A 75 -8.84 -3.27 -9.30
CA ARG A 75 -8.81 -2.65 -7.98
C ARG A 75 -8.67 -3.69 -6.87
N GLY A 76 -7.95 -3.35 -5.80
CA GLY A 76 -7.88 -4.16 -4.58
C GLY A 76 -6.60 -3.90 -3.79
N ASP A 77 -6.72 -3.43 -2.55
CA ASP A 77 -5.56 -3.03 -1.74
C ASP A 77 -4.63 -4.21 -1.45
N LYS A 78 -5.20 -5.38 -1.12
CA LYS A 78 -4.45 -6.61 -0.87
C LYS A 78 -3.64 -7.01 -2.11
N MET A 79 -4.26 -6.97 -3.28
CA MET A 79 -3.62 -7.34 -4.55
C MET A 79 -2.49 -6.37 -4.92
N CYS A 80 -2.70 -5.06 -4.75
CA CYS A 80 -1.67 -4.04 -4.95
C CYS A 80 -0.49 -4.25 -4.00
N GLN A 81 -0.77 -4.62 -2.74
CA GLN A 81 0.26 -4.92 -1.74
C GLN A 81 1.06 -6.17 -2.12
N ASP A 82 0.39 -7.26 -2.50
CA ASP A 82 1.01 -8.52 -2.91
C ASP A 82 1.91 -8.31 -4.14
N SER A 83 1.41 -7.60 -5.15
CA SER A 83 2.16 -7.26 -6.38
C SER A 83 3.38 -6.38 -6.06
N MET A 84 3.21 -5.39 -5.18
CA MET A 84 4.32 -4.53 -4.75
C MET A 84 5.38 -5.30 -3.96
N MET A 85 4.98 -6.24 -3.09
CA MET A 85 5.92 -7.11 -2.37
C MET A 85 6.68 -8.03 -3.32
N LYS A 86 5.99 -8.66 -4.28
CA LYS A 86 6.60 -9.50 -5.32
C LYS A 86 7.62 -8.72 -6.14
N LEU A 87 7.25 -7.55 -6.68
CA LEU A 87 8.14 -6.69 -7.46
C LEU A 87 9.35 -6.21 -6.64
N LYS A 88 9.16 -5.87 -5.36
CA LYS A 88 10.27 -5.52 -4.46
C LYS A 88 11.20 -6.71 -4.24
N GLY A 89 10.68 -7.92 -4.04
CA GLY A 89 11.48 -9.14 -3.90
C GLY A 89 12.36 -9.40 -5.13
N ILE A 90 11.76 -9.32 -6.32
CA ILE A 90 12.50 -9.45 -7.60
C ILE A 90 13.55 -8.35 -7.73
N ALA A 91 13.20 -7.10 -7.43
CA ALA A 91 14.14 -5.98 -7.51
C ALA A 91 15.31 -6.11 -6.52
N VAL A 92 15.09 -6.71 -5.34
CA VAL A 92 16.16 -7.02 -4.37
C VAL A 92 17.08 -8.12 -4.89
N ALA A 93 16.52 -9.18 -5.48
CA ALA A 93 17.31 -10.23 -6.12
C ALA A 93 18.11 -9.71 -7.35
N ALA A 94 17.51 -8.85 -8.16
CA ALA A 94 18.22 -8.20 -9.27
C ALA A 94 19.35 -7.29 -8.76
N ARG A 95 19.14 -6.60 -7.63
CA ARG A 95 20.16 -5.75 -7.00
C ARG A 95 21.35 -6.57 -6.50
N SER A 96 21.13 -7.77 -5.94
CA SER A 96 22.25 -8.64 -5.54
C SER A 96 23.07 -9.13 -6.73
N GLN A 97 22.46 -9.19 -7.93
CA GLN A 97 23.16 -9.42 -9.22
C GLN A 97 23.78 -8.14 -9.81
N GLY A 98 23.75 -7.01 -9.10
CA GLY A 98 24.30 -5.72 -9.56
C GLY A 98 23.39 -4.92 -10.50
N LYS A 99 22.20 -5.43 -10.85
CA LYS A 99 21.23 -4.69 -11.68
C LYS A 99 20.55 -3.61 -10.85
N HIS A 100 20.60 -2.38 -11.35
CA HIS A 100 20.01 -1.22 -10.68
C HIS A 100 18.66 -0.84 -11.30
N LYS A 101 17.73 -0.38 -10.46
CA LYS A 101 16.44 0.15 -10.91
C LYS A 101 16.63 1.29 -11.91
N GLN A 102 15.86 1.24 -12.99
CA GLN A 102 15.87 2.25 -14.04
C GLN A 102 15.43 3.60 -13.47
N ARG A 103 16.18 4.66 -13.77
CA ARG A 103 15.82 6.03 -13.35
C ARG A 103 14.86 6.59 -14.39
N ILE A 104 13.74 7.10 -13.93
CA ILE A 104 12.64 7.52 -14.79
C ILE A 104 12.12 8.89 -14.35
N TRP A 105 11.43 9.55 -15.27
CA TRP A 105 10.55 10.67 -15.01
C TRP A 105 9.10 10.22 -15.07
N VAL A 106 8.37 10.44 -13.98
CA VAL A 106 6.92 10.27 -13.96
C VAL A 106 6.31 11.62 -14.28
N ASN A 107 5.69 11.76 -15.43
CA ASN A 107 4.94 12.94 -15.81
C ASN A 107 3.45 12.74 -15.50
N ILE A 108 2.85 13.67 -14.75
CA ILE A 108 1.43 13.70 -14.43
C ILE A 108 0.83 14.96 -15.05
N SER A 109 -0.08 14.78 -16.00
CA SER A 109 -0.76 15.85 -16.74
C SER A 109 -2.25 15.55 -16.87
N MET A 110 -3.02 16.46 -17.47
CA MET A 110 -4.44 16.22 -17.78
C MET A 110 -4.65 15.08 -18.78
N ALA A 111 -3.65 14.75 -19.59
CA ALA A 111 -3.68 13.57 -20.47
C ALA A 111 -3.49 12.25 -19.71
N GLY A 112 -3.11 12.29 -18.42
CA GLY A 112 -2.83 11.12 -17.60
C GLY A 112 -1.37 11.06 -17.15
N MET A 113 -0.87 9.83 -16.96
CA MET A 113 0.46 9.55 -16.44
C MET A 113 1.36 8.95 -17.53
N LYS A 114 2.53 9.55 -17.73
CA LYS A 114 3.56 9.04 -18.64
C LYS A 114 4.81 8.67 -17.87
N ILE A 115 5.40 7.54 -18.22
CA ILE A 115 6.69 7.09 -17.68
C ILE A 115 7.73 7.26 -18.77
N ILE A 116 8.72 8.11 -18.52
CA ILE A 116 9.79 8.44 -19.47
C ILE A 116 11.12 7.99 -18.88
N ASP A 117 11.92 7.26 -19.65
CA ASP A 117 13.27 6.89 -19.24
C ASP A 117 14.19 8.12 -19.13
N GLU A 118 14.96 8.24 -18.05
CA GLU A 118 15.91 9.36 -17.89
C GLU A 118 17.06 9.28 -18.90
N LYS A 119 17.44 8.06 -19.33
CA LYS A 119 18.60 7.85 -20.20
C LYS A 119 18.26 7.87 -21.68
N SER A 120 17.22 7.16 -22.11
CA SER A 120 16.82 7.06 -23.52
C SER A 120 15.76 8.07 -23.94
N GLY A 121 15.04 8.70 -22.99
CA GLY A 121 13.92 9.59 -23.31
C GLY A 121 12.68 8.89 -23.87
N VAL A 122 12.68 7.56 -23.96
CA VAL A 122 11.56 6.76 -24.47
C VAL A 122 10.40 6.77 -23.47
N CYS A 123 9.19 6.96 -23.98
CA CYS A 123 7.94 6.94 -23.21
C CYS A 123 7.31 5.54 -23.28
N PHE A 124 7.03 4.93 -22.12
CA PHE A 124 6.54 3.54 -22.05
C PHE A 124 5.01 3.41 -22.01
N ILE A 125 4.31 4.41 -21.46
CA ILE A 125 2.86 4.34 -21.21
C ILE A 125 2.23 5.62 -21.76
N HIS A 126 1.15 5.45 -22.55
CA HIS A 126 0.32 6.53 -23.08
C HIS A 126 -1.02 6.59 -22.36
#